data_AF-A0A1I6UZQ6-F1
#
_entry.id   AF-A0A1I6UZQ6-F1
#
_cell.length_a   1.000
_cell.length_b   1.000
_cell.length_c   1.000
_cell.angle_alpha   90.00
_cell.angle_beta   90.00
_cell.angle_gamma   90.00
#
_symmetry.space_group_name_H-M   'P 1'
#
loop_
_entity.id
_entity.type
_entity.pdbx_description
1 polymer ?
#
loop_
_entity_poly.entity_id
_entity_poly.type
_entity_poly.pdbx_seq_one_letter_code
_entity_poly.pdbx_strand_id
1 'polypeptide(L)'
;MLEDCQSHKLEMIITKSINRFGRDTVETLEALQLIKDSGVRVIFEQGNLDTADTNSELMISLVESFAQAENESRSDNIKWGLKQKASSGTSKLFSEVLWL
;
A
#
# COMPACT_ATOMS: atom_id res chain seq x y z
N MET A 1 19.72 -3.02 -2.89
CA MET A 1 18.96 -1.76 -2.68
C MET A 1 19.37 -1.07 -1.39
N LEU A 2 19.06 -1.59 -0.20
CA LEU A 2 19.46 -0.96 1.08
C LEU A 2 20.98 -0.80 1.21
N GLU A 3 21.75 -1.85 0.89
CA GLU A 3 23.22 -1.78 0.83
C GLU A 3 23.73 -0.78 -0.21
N ASP A 4 23.04 -0.63 -1.35
CA ASP A 4 23.40 0.34 -2.39
C ASP A 4 23.11 1.78 -1.95
N CYS A 5 22.06 1.99 -1.14
CA CYS A 5 21.75 3.26 -0.50
C CYS A 5 22.85 3.62 0.52
N GLN A 6 23.23 2.67 1.38
CA GLN A 6 24.32 2.88 2.35
C GLN A 6 25.68 3.08 1.69
N SER A 7 25.91 2.41 0.55
CA SER A 7 27.12 2.58 -0.27
C SER A 7 27.08 3.85 -1.15
N HIS A 8 26.05 4.69 -1.04
CA HIS A 8 25.86 5.92 -1.82
C HIS A 8 25.92 5.69 -3.35
N LYS A 9 25.48 4.51 -3.80
CA LYS A 9 25.38 4.17 -5.24
C LYS A 9 24.05 4.61 -5.85
N LEU A 10 23.09 5.00 -5.00
CA LEU A 10 21.75 5.42 -5.38
C LEU A 10 21.44 6.73 -4.66
N GLU A 11 20.86 7.67 -5.40
CA GLU A 11 20.42 8.96 -4.86
C GLU A 11 18.89 9.06 -4.77
N MET A 12 18.18 8.25 -5.57
CA MET A 12 16.73 8.29 -5.67
C MET A 12 16.14 6.91 -5.98
N ILE A 13 14.97 6.62 -5.38
CA ILE A 13 14.12 5.48 -5.65
C ILE A 13 12.74 6.00 -6.06
N ILE A 14 12.19 5.49 -7.16
CA ILE A 14 10.84 5.80 -7.62
C ILE A 14 10.04 4.50 -7.65
N THR A 15 8.85 4.51 -7.06
CA THR A 15 7.95 3.36 -7.08
C THR A 15 6.51 3.78 -7.26
N LYS A 16 5.69 2.87 -7.79
CA LYS A 16 4.29 3.15 -8.09
C LYS A 16 3.49 3.44 -6.84
N SER A 17 3.68 2.65 -5.78
CA SER A 17 2.91 2.74 -4.54
C SER A 17 3.63 2.05 -3.38
N ILE A 18 3.22 2.35 -2.16
CA ILE A 18 3.81 1.77 -0.95
C ILE A 18 3.67 0.25 -0.88
N ASN A 19 2.57 -0.30 -1.40
CA ASN A 19 2.33 -1.75 -1.50
C ASN A 19 3.33 -2.46 -2.44
N ARG A 20 3.95 -1.74 -3.37
CA ARG A 20 5.02 -2.27 -4.23
C ARG A 20 6.38 -2.20 -3.57
N PHE A 21 6.50 -1.39 -2.53
CA PHE A 21 7.75 -1.19 -1.80
C PHE A 21 7.93 -2.19 -0.68
N GLY A 22 6.86 -2.54 0.06
CA GLY A 22 6.92 -3.57 1.09
C GLY A 22 5.56 -4.19 1.42
N ARG A 23 5.60 -5.34 2.12
CA ARG A 23 4.42 -6.14 2.48
C ARG A 23 4.02 -5.98 3.95
N ASP A 24 4.99 -5.76 4.82
CA ASP A 24 4.78 -5.51 6.24
C ASP A 24 4.97 -4.01 6.52
N THR A 25 4.01 -3.40 7.19
CA THR A 25 4.02 -1.97 7.48
C THR A 25 5.21 -1.57 8.35
N VAL A 26 5.55 -2.37 9.37
CA VAL A 26 6.64 -2.06 10.30
C VAL A 26 7.98 -2.15 9.57
N GLU A 27 8.23 -3.26 8.86
CA GLU A 27 9.46 -3.43 8.08
C GLU A 27 9.61 -2.34 7.00
N THR A 28 8.50 -1.92 6.38
CA THR A 28 8.52 -0.88 5.36
C THR A 28 8.87 0.48 5.94
N LEU A 29 8.30 0.84 7.10
CA LEU A 29 8.60 2.10 7.79
C LEU A 29 10.07 2.14 8.23
N GLU A 30 10.58 1.04 8.79
CA GLU A 30 11.98 0.92 9.18
C GLU A 30 12.93 1.05 7.98
N ALA A 31 12.62 0.38 6.87
CA ALA A 31 13.40 0.47 5.64
C ALA A 31 13.40 1.89 5.07
N LEU A 32 12.25 2.57 5.05
CA LEU A 32 12.16 3.96 4.59
C LEU A 32 12.95 4.92 5.47
N GLN A 33 12.94 4.70 6.78
CA GLN A 33 13.74 5.49 7.71
C GLN A 33 15.24 5.28 7.42
N LEU A 34 15.70 4.05 7.26
CA LEU A 34 17.10 3.74 6.94
C LEU A 34 17.57 4.34 5.61
N ILE A 35 16.72 4.29 4.58
CA ILE A 35 17.00 4.86 3.26
C ILE A 35 17.08 6.39 3.35
N LYS A 36 16.16 7.01 4.10
CA LYS A 36 16.17 8.45 4.37
C LYS A 36 17.42 8.88 5.14
N ASP A 37 17.79 8.13 6.18
CA ASP A 37 19.00 8.39 6.98
C ASP A 37 20.29 8.24 6.15
N SER A 38 20.24 7.40 5.10
CA SER A 38 21.31 7.27 4.10
C SER A 38 21.33 8.40 3.06
N GLY A 39 20.43 9.40 3.18
CA GLY A 39 20.33 10.54 2.27
C GLY A 39 19.67 10.24 0.92
N VAL A 40 19.02 9.08 0.77
CA VAL A 40 18.38 8.66 -0.49
C VAL A 40 16.91 9.07 -0.49
N ARG A 41 16.48 9.75 -1.58
CA ARG A 41 15.09 10.19 -1.75
C ARG A 41 14.22 9.04 -2.28
N VAL A 42 13.00 8.91 -1.77
CA VAL A 42 12.01 7.93 -2.24
C VAL A 42 10.75 8.67 -2.65
N ILE A 43 10.28 8.42 -3.86
CA ILE A 43 9.07 9.02 -4.42
C ILE A 43 8.06 7.92 -4.73
N PHE A 44 6.85 8.09 -4.19
CA PHE A 44 5.71 7.23 -4.46
C PHE A 44 4.72 7.96 -5.37
N GLU A 45 4.51 7.44 -6.58
CA GLU A 45 3.58 8.06 -7.53
C GLU A 45 2.13 8.07 -7.04
N GLN A 46 1.70 6.97 -6.42
CA GLN A 46 0.39 6.86 -5.80
C GLN A 46 0.49 7.36 -4.35
N GLY A 47 -0.39 8.29 -3.99
CA GLY A 47 -0.35 8.98 -2.69
C GLY A 47 0.49 10.25 -2.69
N ASN A 48 1.18 10.58 -3.80
CA ASN A 48 1.99 11.79 -3.96
C ASN A 48 2.95 12.01 -2.78
N LEU A 49 3.64 10.94 -2.36
CA LEU A 49 4.56 10.98 -1.22
C LEU A 49 5.99 11.12 -1.70
N ASP A 50 6.73 11.97 -1.01
CA ASP A 50 8.12 12.26 -1.33
C ASP A 50 8.94 12.41 -0.06
N THR A 51 9.94 11.56 0.17
CA THR A 51 10.70 11.61 1.42
C THR A 51 11.56 12.87 1.61
N ALA A 52 11.67 13.72 0.58
CA ALA A 52 12.30 15.03 0.65
C ALA A 52 11.45 16.10 1.37
N ASP A 53 10.12 15.93 1.45
CA ASP A 53 9.27 16.87 2.18
C ASP A 53 9.45 16.74 3.72
N THR A 54 9.03 17.76 4.47
CA THR A 54 9.38 17.90 5.89
C THR A 54 8.86 16.75 6.78
N ASN A 55 9.68 16.34 7.75
CA ASN A 55 9.66 15.01 8.39
C ASN A 55 8.34 14.59 9.09
N SER A 56 7.62 15.50 9.74
CA SER A 56 6.42 15.16 10.52
C SER A 56 5.18 14.91 9.64
N GLU A 57 5.04 15.65 8.55
CA GLU A 57 3.93 15.52 7.61
C GLU A 57 4.07 14.21 6.81
N LEU A 58 5.30 13.85 6.45
CA LEU A 58 5.57 12.60 5.76
C LEU A 58 5.14 11.36 6.52
N MET A 59 5.45 11.27 7.81
CA MET A 59 5.07 10.08 8.60
C MET A 59 3.55 9.94 8.69
N ILE A 60 2.83 11.06 8.79
CA ILE A 60 1.35 11.07 8.77
C ILE A 60 0.85 10.57 7.41
N SER A 61 1.33 11.16 6.31
CA SER A 61 0.88 10.77 4.96
C SER A 61 1.24 9.33 4.60
N LEU A 62 2.35 8.80 5.17
CA LEU A 62 2.76 7.41 5.01
C LEU A 62 1.80 6.46 5.74
N VAL A 63 1.43 6.78 6.98
CA VAL A 63 0.42 6.03 7.76
C VAL A 63 -0.96 6.09 7.08
N GLU A 64 -1.38 7.25 6.58
CA GLU A 64 -2.62 7.41 5.82
C GLU A 64 -2.61 6.53 4.56
N SER A 65 -1.49 6.48 3.84
CA SER A 65 -1.34 5.66 2.64
C SER A 65 -1.45 4.16 2.93
N PHE A 66 -0.92 3.70 4.08
CA PHE A 66 -1.12 2.32 4.52
C PHE A 66 -2.58 2.03 4.85
N ALA A 67 -3.25 2.91 5.60
CA ALA A 67 -4.65 2.75 5.95
C ALA A 67 -5.54 2.71 4.69
N GLN A 68 -5.24 3.55 3.70
CA GLN A 68 -5.92 3.54 2.41
C GLN A 68 -5.69 2.23 1.64
N ALA A 69 -4.44 1.79 1.52
CA ALA A 69 -4.07 0.56 0.85
C ALA A 69 -4.80 -0.66 1.44
N GLU A 70 -4.89 -0.75 2.77
CA GLU A 70 -5.60 -1.83 3.45
C GLU A 70 -7.11 -1.77 3.15
N ASN A 71 -7.70 -0.57 3.17
CA ASN A 71 -9.11 -0.38 2.92
C ASN A 71 -9.48 -0.71 1.46
N GLU A 72 -8.64 -0.35 0.49
CA GLU A 72 -8.79 -0.71 -0.92
C GLU A 72 -8.74 -2.23 -1.11
N SER A 73 -7.73 -2.89 -0.53
CA SER A 73 -7.61 -4.35 -0.57
C SER A 73 -8.84 -5.04 0.02
N ARG A 74 -9.35 -4.54 1.15
CA ARG A 74 -10.57 -5.05 1.80
C ARG A 74 -11.80 -4.87 0.91
N SER A 75 -11.95 -3.69 0.31
CA SER A 75 -13.05 -3.37 -0.60
C SER A 75 -13.07 -4.31 -1.81
N ASP A 76 -11.91 -4.56 -2.40
CA ASP A 76 -11.79 -5.44 -3.56
C ASP A 76 -12.09 -6.90 -3.22
N ASN A 77 -11.64 -7.37 -2.05
CA ASN A 77 -11.98 -8.70 -1.56
C ASN A 77 -13.50 -8.87 -1.33
N ILE A 78 -14.18 -7.85 -0.81
CA ILE A 78 -15.64 -7.87 -0.63
C ILE A 78 -16.34 -7.95 -2.00
N LYS A 79 -15.97 -7.08 -2.95
CA LYS A 79 -16.55 -7.08 -4.30
C LYS A 79 -16.33 -8.43 -5.00
N TRP A 80 -15.12 -8.99 -4.89
CA TRP A 80 -14.80 -10.29 -5.45
C TRP A 80 -15.64 -11.40 -4.81
N GLY A 81 -15.77 -11.41 -3.48
CA GLY A 81 -16.61 -12.38 -2.77
C GLY A 81 -18.09 -12.28 -3.14
N LEU A 82 -18.62 -11.07 -3.33
CA LEU A 82 -19.99 -10.86 -3.82
C LEU A 82 -20.16 -11.40 -5.24
N LYS A 83 -19.21 -11.10 -6.14
CA LYS A 83 -19.20 -11.62 -7.51
C LYS A 83 -19.16 -13.14 -7.52
N GLN A 84 -18.34 -13.76 -6.66
CA GLN A 84 -18.24 -15.20 -6.56
C GLN A 84 -19.56 -15.83 -6.09
N LYS A 85 -20.20 -15.26 -5.06
CA LYS A 85 -21.50 -15.73 -4.54
C LYS A 85 -22.63 -15.60 -5.56
N ALA A 86 -22.61 -14.53 -6.37
CA ALA A 86 -23.57 -14.36 -7.45
C ALA A 86 -23.39 -15.44 -8.52
N SER A 87 -22.14 -15.71 -8.93
CA SER A 87 -21.81 -16.76 -9.91
C SER A 87 -22.10 -18.18 -9.41
N SER A 88 -21.97 -18.45 -8.10
CA SER A 88 -22.22 -19.77 -7.50
C SER A 88 -23.68 -20.01 -7.08
N GLY A 89 -24.60 -19.08 -7.37
CA GLY A 89 -26.04 -19.21 -7.04
C GLY A 89 -26.35 -19.17 -5.53
N THR A 90 -25.37 -18.88 -4.68
CA THR A 90 -25.49 -18.90 -3.21
C THR A 90 -25.63 -17.49 -2.62
N SER A 91 -25.80 -16.48 -3.46
CA SER A 91 -26.07 -15.12 -2.99
C SER A 91 -27.44 -15.06 -2.32
N LYS A 92 -27.58 -14.24 -1.26
CA LYS A 92 -28.85 -14.04 -0.56
C LYS A 92 -29.98 -13.52 -1.46
N LEU A 93 -29.65 -12.88 -2.58
CA LEU A 93 -30.61 -12.45 -3.60
C LEU A 93 -31.26 -13.63 -4.33
N PHE A 94 -30.57 -14.77 -4.47
CA PHE A 94 -31.11 -15.96 -5.12
C PHE A 94 -31.93 -16.83 -4.17
N SER A 95 -31.59 -16.82 -2.87
CA SER A 95 -32.29 -17.63 -1.86
C SER A 95 -33.71 -17.16 -1.54
N GLU A 96 -34.07 -15.92 -1.84
CA GLU A 96 -35.45 -15.42 -1.65
C GLU A 96 -36.39 -15.74 -2.83
N VAL A 97 -35.85 -16.09 -4.00
CA VAL A 97 -36.66 -16.43 -5.18
C VAL A 97 -37.03 -17.92 -5.21
N LEU A 98 -36.34 -18.77 -4.45
CA LEU A 98 -36.56 -20.23 -4.46
C LEU A 98 -37.69 -20.72 -3.52
N TRP A 99 -38.40 -19.82 -2.84
CA TRP A 99 -39.54 -20.13 -1.96
C TRP A 99 -40.90 -19.65 -2.50
N LEU A 100 -40.96 -19.27 -3.79
CA LEU A 100 -42.19 -19.01 -4.54
C LEU A 100 -42.27 -19.96 -5.73
#